data_AF-A0A536ZPC9-F1
#
_entry.id   AF-A0A536ZPC9-F1
#
_cell.length_a   1.000
_cell.length_b   1.000
_cell.length_c   1.000
_cell.angle_alpha   90.00
_cell.angle_beta   90.00
_cell.angle_gamma   90.00
#
_symmetry.space_group_name_H-M   'P 1'
#
loop_
_entity.id
_entity.type
_entity.pdbx_description
1 polymer ?
#
loop_
_entity_poly.entity_id
_entity_poly.type
_entity_poly.pdbx_seq_one_letter_code
_entity_poly.pdbx_strand_id
1 'polypeptide(L)'
;MHKLLSIAVALAFAGSAWAQSGPAAPYTDKPRVGARADGTPDVKPSVDRKARKAEHDRIEADYKAAKAKCGPMQGHEKEVCEADAKGKEKVAKAELEQKYEPSDSHSRKVDEAKAEHEYNVAKEKCDVAKGKEESACEKEAKAKYERAKADIKARFASKERKAATGSTSK
;
A
#
# COMPACT_ATOMS: atom_id res chain seq x y z
N MET A 1 24.29 -44.56 5.65
CA MET A 1 23.79 -45.40 6.76
C MET A 1 24.08 -44.68 8.06
N HIS A 2 23.11 -43.99 8.67
CA HIS A 2 22.90 -43.82 10.12
C HIS A 2 21.56 -43.09 10.28
N LYS A 3 20.76 -43.60 11.21
CA LYS A 3 19.30 -43.66 11.17
C LYS A 3 18.63 -42.38 11.69
N LEU A 4 17.48 -42.09 11.11
CA LEU A 4 16.44 -41.20 11.61
C LEU A 4 15.99 -41.66 13.01
N LEU A 5 15.89 -40.72 13.97
CA LEU A 5 15.04 -40.87 15.14
C LEU A 5 14.24 -39.59 15.33
N SER A 6 13.00 -39.66 14.86
CA SER A 6 11.92 -38.72 15.12
C SER A 6 11.56 -38.72 16.61
N ILE A 7 11.49 -37.54 17.22
CA ILE A 7 10.84 -37.35 18.52
C ILE A 7 9.66 -36.41 18.29
N ALA A 8 8.47 -36.99 18.17
CA ALA A 8 7.20 -36.29 18.22
C ALA A 8 6.84 -36.07 19.70
N VAL A 9 6.91 -34.82 20.17
CA VAL A 9 6.33 -34.43 21.46
C VAL A 9 4.94 -33.90 21.19
N ALA A 10 3.95 -34.76 21.40
CA ALA A 10 2.55 -34.38 21.46
C ALA A 10 2.27 -33.75 22.84
N LEU A 11 2.15 -32.42 22.90
CA LEU A 11 1.63 -31.74 24.08
C LEU A 11 0.11 -31.62 23.97
N ALA A 12 -0.57 -32.42 24.77
CA ALA A 12 -2.00 -32.35 25.02
C ALA A 12 -2.33 -31.06 25.79
N PHE A 13 -3.05 -30.13 25.17
CA PHE A 13 -3.69 -29.04 25.88
C PHE A 13 -5.03 -29.54 26.45
N ALA A 14 -5.05 -29.68 27.77
CA ALA A 14 -6.24 -29.88 28.56
C ALA A 14 -7.20 -28.70 28.39
N GLY A 15 -8.47 -29.01 28.17
CA GLY A 15 -9.54 -28.04 27.96
C GLY A 15 -9.86 -27.24 29.21
N SER A 16 -10.30 -26.01 28.98
CA SER A 16 -11.14 -25.26 29.92
C SER A 16 -12.31 -24.72 29.11
N ALA A 17 -13.43 -25.44 29.23
CA ALA A 17 -14.72 -25.03 28.71
C ALA A 17 -15.16 -23.73 29.41
N TRP A 18 -15.65 -22.77 28.61
CA TRP A 18 -16.60 -21.79 29.08
C TRP A 18 -17.74 -21.69 28.07
N ALA A 19 -18.93 -21.46 28.64
CA ALA A 19 -20.22 -21.89 28.16
C ALA A 19 -20.68 -21.27 26.84
N GLN A 20 -21.36 -22.09 26.03
CA GLN A 20 -22.37 -21.65 25.08
C GLN A 20 -23.72 -21.51 25.80
N SER A 21 -24.48 -20.44 25.54
CA SER A 21 -25.90 -20.54 25.14
C SER A 21 -26.55 -19.17 24.90
N GLY A 22 -27.24 -19.05 23.77
CA GLY A 22 -28.22 -17.99 23.47
C GLY A 22 -28.42 -17.78 21.95
N PRO A 23 -29.60 -18.09 21.38
CA PRO A 23 -29.90 -17.85 19.97
C PRO A 23 -30.36 -16.41 19.67
N ALA A 24 -30.24 -16.04 18.39
CA ALA A 24 -30.22 -14.70 17.82
C ALA A 24 -31.54 -13.92 17.83
N ALA A 25 -31.42 -12.58 17.99
CA ALA A 25 -32.33 -11.60 17.40
C ALA A 25 -31.68 -11.00 16.14
N PRO A 26 -32.44 -10.73 15.06
CA PRO A 26 -31.88 -10.25 13.80
C PRO A 26 -31.57 -8.76 13.89
N TYR A 27 -30.30 -8.40 14.10
CA TYR A 27 -29.85 -7.02 13.86
C TYR A 27 -29.57 -6.85 12.36
N THR A 28 -30.64 -6.74 11.58
CA THR A 28 -30.55 -6.13 10.25
C THR A 28 -30.44 -4.62 10.45
N ASP A 29 -29.21 -4.11 10.46
CA ASP A 29 -28.82 -3.05 9.53
C ASP A 29 -27.29 -2.87 9.53
N LYS A 30 -26.68 -3.06 8.36
CA LYS A 30 -25.30 -2.61 8.10
C LYS A 30 -25.38 -1.10 7.87
N PRO A 31 -24.65 -0.25 8.61
CA PRO A 31 -24.55 1.15 8.24
C PRO A 31 -23.90 1.24 6.87
N ARG A 32 -24.65 1.73 5.87
CA ARG A 32 -24.06 2.28 4.65
C ARG A 32 -23.20 3.48 5.05
N VAL A 33 -22.05 3.58 4.39
CA VAL A 33 -21.11 4.69 4.51
C VAL A 33 -21.84 6.05 4.44
N GLY A 34 -21.64 6.89 5.46
CA GLY A 34 -21.93 8.33 5.40
C GLY A 34 -22.99 8.92 6.34
N ALA A 35 -23.49 8.19 7.34
CA ALA A 35 -24.25 8.81 8.42
C ALA A 35 -23.98 8.13 9.77
N ARG A 36 -23.49 8.91 10.74
CA ARG A 36 -23.59 8.53 12.16
C ARG A 36 -25.07 8.52 12.57
N ALA A 37 -25.42 7.63 13.50
CA ALA A 37 -26.80 7.43 13.97
C ALA A 37 -27.45 8.69 14.59
N ASP A 38 -26.66 9.72 14.92
CA ASP A 38 -27.12 10.98 15.53
C ASP A 38 -27.47 12.08 14.52
N GLY A 39 -27.37 11.84 13.20
CA GLY A 39 -27.81 12.80 12.18
C GLY A 39 -26.90 14.04 12.01
N THR A 40 -25.76 14.10 12.70
CA THR A 40 -24.72 15.10 12.42
C THR A 40 -24.04 14.75 11.08
N PRO A 41 -23.84 15.72 10.16
CA PRO A 41 -23.06 15.47 8.94
C PRO A 41 -21.69 14.89 9.31
N ASP A 42 -21.20 13.92 8.51
CA ASP A 42 -19.88 13.29 8.67
C ASP A 42 -18.74 14.29 8.35
N VAL A 43 -18.61 15.32 9.19
CA VAL A 43 -17.51 16.27 9.15
C VAL A 43 -16.37 15.64 9.95
N LYS A 44 -15.35 15.18 9.23
CA LYS A 44 -14.13 14.63 9.82
C LYS A 44 -13.60 15.59 10.91
N PRO A 45 -13.43 15.14 12.17
CA PRO A 45 -13.01 15.99 13.28
C PRO A 45 -11.73 16.80 12.99
N SER A 46 -11.61 17.99 13.60
CA SER A 46 -10.45 18.87 13.47
C SER A 46 -9.13 18.22 13.94
N VAL A 47 -9.21 17.27 14.87
CA VAL A 47 -8.07 16.48 15.36
C VAL A 47 -7.49 15.60 14.24
N ASP A 48 -8.33 14.98 13.40
CA ASP A 48 -7.88 14.18 12.25
C ASP A 48 -7.20 15.05 11.20
N ARG A 49 -7.71 16.28 10.99
CA ARG A 49 -7.08 17.24 10.08
C ARG A 49 -5.70 17.67 10.59
N LYS A 50 -5.57 17.97 11.89
CA LYS A 50 -4.28 18.32 12.51
C LYS A 50 -3.31 17.14 12.48
N ALA A 51 -3.77 15.93 12.76
CA ALA A 51 -2.96 14.71 12.69
C ALA A 51 -2.48 14.42 11.26
N ARG A 52 -3.37 14.51 10.25
CA ARG A 52 -3.01 14.38 8.83
C ARG A 52 -1.95 15.39 8.42
N LYS A 53 -2.12 16.66 8.83
CA LYS A 53 -1.11 17.70 8.55
C LYS A 53 0.23 17.39 9.22
N ALA A 54 0.23 16.96 10.48
CA ALA A 54 1.47 16.61 11.19
C ALA A 54 2.19 15.43 10.55
N GLU A 55 1.46 14.40 10.08
CA GLU A 55 2.05 13.28 9.34
C GLU A 55 2.57 13.70 7.96
N HIS A 56 1.85 14.56 7.25
CA HIS A 56 2.34 15.14 6.00
C HIS A 56 3.64 15.93 6.21
N ASP A 57 3.68 16.81 7.22
CA ASP A 57 4.87 17.59 7.56
C ASP A 57 6.06 16.68 7.95
N ARG A 58 5.80 15.53 8.61
CA ARG A 58 6.82 14.49 8.88
C ARG A 58 7.32 13.83 7.59
N ILE A 59 6.44 13.45 6.67
CA ILE A 59 6.83 12.87 5.38
C ILE A 59 7.73 13.83 4.59
N GLU A 60 7.43 15.13 4.61
CA GLU A 60 8.29 16.13 3.97
C GLU A 60 9.64 16.30 4.68
N ALA A 61 9.66 16.23 6.00
CA ALA A 61 10.90 16.26 6.77
C ALA A 61 11.77 15.02 6.49
N ASP A 62 11.16 13.84 6.43
CA ASP A 62 11.82 12.58 6.09
C ASP A 62 12.37 12.59 4.66
N TYR A 63 11.60 13.14 3.70
CA TYR A 63 12.07 13.36 2.33
C TYR A 63 13.28 14.30 2.29
N LYS A 64 13.23 15.44 2.98
CA LYS A 64 14.35 16.39 3.06
C LYS A 64 15.59 15.72 3.66
N ALA A 65 15.42 14.95 4.73
CA ALA A 65 16.51 14.20 5.36
C ALA A 65 17.07 13.11 4.43
N ALA A 66 16.22 12.38 3.72
CA ALA A 66 16.64 11.39 2.72
C ALA A 66 17.42 12.03 1.57
N LYS A 67 16.92 13.14 1.02
CA LYS A 67 17.61 13.90 -0.04
C LYS A 67 18.95 14.46 0.44
N ALA A 68 19.02 14.95 1.68
CA ALA A 68 20.28 15.43 2.25
C ALA A 68 21.33 14.31 2.34
N LYS A 69 20.93 13.07 2.64
CA LYS A 69 21.81 11.89 2.62
C LYS A 69 22.35 11.55 1.21
N CYS A 70 21.62 11.93 0.16
CA CYS A 70 22.10 11.81 -1.22
C CYS A 70 23.12 12.89 -1.61
N GLY A 71 23.17 14.00 -0.87
CA GLY A 71 24.01 15.17 -1.17
C GLY A 71 25.51 14.86 -1.37
N PRO A 72 26.14 14.04 -0.52
CA PRO A 72 27.55 13.64 -0.66
C PRO A 72 27.84 12.68 -1.83
N MET A 73 26.83 12.07 -2.43
CA MET A 73 26.99 11.17 -3.57
C MET A 73 27.23 11.97 -4.86
N GLN A 74 27.72 11.30 -5.91
CA GLN A 74 28.00 11.93 -7.20
C GLN A 74 27.52 11.08 -8.36
N GLY A 75 27.24 11.74 -9.49
CA GLY A 75 26.77 11.11 -10.71
C GLY A 75 25.53 10.26 -10.49
N HIS A 76 25.51 9.10 -11.14
CA HIS A 76 24.40 8.17 -11.16
C HIS A 76 23.94 7.70 -9.76
N GLU A 77 24.88 7.47 -8.83
CA GLU A 77 24.51 7.03 -7.48
C GLU A 77 23.64 8.07 -6.76
N LYS A 78 23.94 9.36 -6.99
CA LYS A 78 23.13 10.46 -6.47
C LYS A 78 21.75 10.49 -7.11
N GLU A 79 21.67 10.32 -8.42
CA GLU A 79 20.40 10.33 -9.17
C GLU A 79 19.46 9.21 -8.71
N VAL A 80 19.97 7.99 -8.57
CA VAL A 80 19.22 6.85 -8.02
C VAL A 80 18.77 7.12 -6.58
N CYS A 81 19.64 7.70 -5.74
CA CYS A 81 19.30 8.05 -4.36
C CYS A 81 18.17 9.10 -4.30
N GLU A 82 18.26 10.15 -5.12
CA GLU A 82 17.24 11.20 -5.16
C GLU A 82 15.89 10.70 -5.71
N ALA A 83 15.93 9.83 -6.73
CA ALA A 83 14.74 9.18 -7.27
C ALA A 83 14.06 8.26 -6.25
N ASP A 84 14.85 7.48 -5.50
CA ASP A 84 14.33 6.63 -4.42
C ASP A 84 13.71 7.47 -3.29
N ALA A 85 14.38 8.54 -2.85
CA ALA A 85 13.85 9.45 -1.84
C ALA A 85 12.52 10.08 -2.27
N LYS A 86 12.44 10.56 -3.52
CA LYS A 86 11.23 11.16 -4.09
C LYS A 86 10.11 10.13 -4.26
N GLY A 87 10.44 8.91 -4.67
CA GLY A 87 9.47 7.81 -4.79
C GLY A 87 8.86 7.44 -3.44
N LYS A 88 9.69 7.32 -2.40
CA LYS A 88 9.24 7.07 -1.02
C LYS A 88 8.32 8.17 -0.49
N GLU A 89 8.63 9.44 -0.76
CA GLU A 89 7.77 10.58 -0.40
C GLU A 89 6.38 10.44 -1.06
N LYS A 90 6.33 10.17 -2.36
CA LYS A 90 5.07 10.00 -3.11
C LYS A 90 4.24 8.84 -2.57
N VAL A 91 4.87 7.69 -2.32
CA VAL A 91 4.20 6.51 -1.75
C VAL A 91 3.64 6.84 -0.37
N ALA A 92 4.44 7.46 0.50
CA ALA A 92 4.00 7.83 1.84
C ALA A 92 2.85 8.85 1.82
N LYS A 93 2.87 9.83 0.91
CA LYS A 93 1.75 10.77 0.72
C LYS A 93 0.48 10.05 0.23
N ALA A 94 0.60 9.11 -0.70
CA ALA A 94 -0.55 8.31 -1.15
C ALA A 94 -1.11 7.41 -0.03
N GLU A 95 -0.23 6.80 0.77
CA GLU A 95 -0.61 5.98 1.92
C GLU A 95 -1.26 6.82 3.02
N LEU A 96 -0.80 8.05 3.23
CA LEU A 96 -1.43 9.01 4.13
C LEU A 96 -2.86 9.34 3.69
N GLU A 97 -3.05 9.63 2.41
CA GLU A 97 -4.39 9.88 1.86
C GLU A 97 -5.28 8.65 2.02
N GLN A 98 -4.79 7.45 1.71
CA GLN A 98 -5.54 6.21 1.94
C GLN A 98 -5.85 5.95 3.41
N LYS A 99 -4.95 6.29 4.33
CA LYS A 99 -5.15 6.12 5.78
C LYS A 99 -6.26 7.02 6.30
N TYR A 100 -6.28 8.27 5.87
CA TYR A 100 -7.24 9.25 6.35
C TYR A 100 -8.54 9.23 5.54
N GLU A 101 -8.50 8.94 4.25
CA GLU A 101 -9.64 8.94 3.33
C GLU A 101 -9.69 7.58 2.60
N PRO A 102 -10.01 6.46 3.29
CA PRO A 102 -9.96 5.15 2.67
C PRO A 102 -10.95 5.05 1.51
N SER A 103 -10.45 4.77 0.31
CA SER A 103 -11.29 4.47 -0.85
C SER A 103 -10.56 3.58 -1.85
N ASP A 104 -11.29 2.93 -2.75
CA ASP A 104 -10.65 2.17 -3.84
C ASP A 104 -9.77 3.08 -4.72
N SER A 105 -10.13 4.37 -4.88
CA SER A 105 -9.32 5.34 -5.61
C SER A 105 -8.01 5.64 -4.90
N HIS A 106 -8.03 5.87 -3.59
CA HIS A 106 -6.82 6.13 -2.81
C HIS A 106 -5.94 4.88 -2.70
N SER A 107 -6.53 3.68 -2.54
CA SER A 107 -5.80 2.41 -2.62
C SER A 107 -5.14 2.21 -3.97
N ARG A 108 -5.82 2.58 -5.08
CA ARG A 108 -5.23 2.54 -6.42
C ARG A 108 -4.05 3.50 -6.55
N LYS A 109 -4.18 4.71 -6.04
CA LYS A 109 -3.08 5.71 -6.04
C LYS A 109 -1.85 5.23 -5.27
N VAL A 110 -2.02 4.48 -4.16
CA VAL A 110 -0.90 3.85 -3.45
C VAL A 110 -0.18 2.86 -4.35
N ASP A 111 -0.93 1.98 -5.01
CA ASP A 111 -0.34 0.98 -5.91
C ASP A 111 0.34 1.63 -7.13
N GLU A 112 -0.27 2.66 -7.71
CA GLU A 112 0.30 3.44 -8.82
C GLU A 112 1.58 4.17 -8.40
N ALA A 113 1.61 4.77 -7.21
CA ALA A 113 2.79 5.45 -6.67
C ALA A 113 3.95 4.48 -6.43
N LYS A 114 3.67 3.25 -5.96
CA LYS A 114 4.67 2.20 -5.79
C LYS A 114 5.26 1.77 -7.13
N ALA A 115 4.40 1.51 -8.12
CA ALA A 115 4.86 1.19 -9.47
C ALA A 115 5.68 2.33 -10.09
N GLU A 116 5.29 3.58 -9.88
CA GLU A 116 6.04 4.75 -10.37
C GLU A 116 7.39 4.89 -9.68
N HIS A 117 7.47 4.64 -8.37
CA HIS A 117 8.73 4.63 -7.61
C HIS A 117 9.68 3.56 -8.16
N GLU A 118 9.22 2.32 -8.29
CA GLU A 118 10.01 1.23 -8.83
C GLU A 118 10.51 1.53 -10.25
N TYR A 119 9.64 2.06 -11.10
CA TYR A 119 10.00 2.46 -12.46
C TYR A 119 11.06 3.55 -12.49
N ASN A 120 10.87 4.62 -11.72
CA ASN A 120 11.81 5.75 -11.71
C ASN A 120 13.19 5.29 -11.21
N VAL A 121 13.26 4.52 -10.12
CA VAL A 121 14.53 3.96 -9.63
C VAL A 121 15.15 3.01 -10.65
N ALA A 122 14.36 2.16 -11.31
CA ALA A 122 14.87 1.25 -12.34
C ALA A 122 15.41 2.01 -13.56
N LYS A 123 14.71 3.06 -13.99
CA LYS A 123 15.12 3.90 -15.10
C LYS A 123 16.41 4.64 -14.77
N GLU A 124 16.50 5.31 -13.62
CA GLU A 124 17.76 5.93 -13.21
C GLU A 124 18.87 4.87 -13.20
N LYS A 125 18.67 3.67 -12.63
CA LYS A 125 19.64 2.55 -12.65
C LYS A 125 20.07 2.07 -14.04
N CYS A 126 19.25 2.25 -15.06
CA CYS A 126 19.62 1.90 -16.43
C CYS A 126 20.71 2.82 -17.01
N ASP A 127 20.80 4.04 -16.49
CA ASP A 127 21.72 5.08 -16.98
C ASP A 127 23.21 4.78 -16.66
N VAL A 128 23.51 3.70 -15.92
CA VAL A 128 24.91 3.19 -15.79
C VAL A 128 25.39 2.58 -17.11
N ALA A 129 24.48 1.92 -17.84
CA ALA A 129 24.79 1.31 -19.12
C ALA A 129 24.92 2.38 -20.20
N LYS A 130 25.48 2.04 -21.37
CA LYS A 130 25.61 2.99 -22.48
C LYS A 130 25.07 2.37 -23.78
N GLY A 131 24.41 3.21 -24.59
CA GLY A 131 24.05 2.85 -25.95
C GLY A 131 22.95 1.79 -26.02
N LYS A 132 23.21 0.63 -26.65
CA LYS A 132 22.18 -0.40 -26.86
C LYS A 132 21.70 -1.05 -25.57
N GLU A 133 22.58 -1.15 -24.58
CA GLU A 133 22.30 -1.79 -23.29
C GLU A 133 21.37 -0.92 -22.42
N GLU A 134 21.64 0.39 -22.39
CA GLU A 134 20.78 1.40 -21.76
C GLU A 134 19.36 1.36 -22.35
N SER A 135 19.24 1.44 -23.68
CA SER A 135 17.94 1.39 -24.36
C SER A 135 17.18 0.07 -24.10
N ALA A 136 17.89 -1.05 -24.00
CA ALA A 136 17.27 -2.33 -23.67
C ALA A 136 16.77 -2.35 -22.21
N CYS A 137 17.56 -1.83 -21.28
CA CYS A 137 17.20 -1.70 -19.87
C CYS A 137 15.97 -0.80 -19.67
N GLU A 138 15.94 0.39 -20.29
CA GLU A 138 14.80 1.31 -20.19
C GLU A 138 13.51 0.70 -20.75
N LYS A 139 13.60 -0.04 -21.87
CA LYS A 139 12.46 -0.75 -22.45
C LYS A 139 11.93 -1.81 -21.50
N GLU A 140 12.80 -2.55 -20.83
CA GLU A 140 12.41 -3.54 -19.84
C GLU A 140 11.74 -2.87 -18.62
N ALA A 141 12.34 -1.80 -18.08
CA ALA A 141 11.78 -1.04 -16.97
C ALA A 141 10.39 -0.50 -17.31
N LYS A 142 10.22 0.06 -18.51
CA LYS A 142 8.93 0.55 -19.01
C LYS A 142 7.92 -0.57 -19.19
N ALA A 143 8.33 -1.72 -19.74
CA ALA A 143 7.44 -2.87 -19.90
C ALA A 143 6.94 -3.39 -18.54
N LYS A 144 7.81 -3.45 -17.53
CA LYS A 144 7.44 -3.79 -16.15
C LYS A 144 6.45 -2.79 -15.57
N TYR A 145 6.69 -1.49 -15.76
CA TYR A 145 5.78 -0.43 -15.29
C TYR A 145 4.40 -0.50 -15.92
N GLU A 146 4.31 -0.65 -17.24
CA GLU A 146 3.03 -0.75 -17.93
C GLU A 146 2.28 -2.03 -17.57
N ARG A 147 3.00 -3.14 -17.35
CA ARG A 147 2.40 -4.37 -16.80
C ARG A 147 1.83 -4.15 -15.41
N ALA A 148 2.60 -3.51 -14.51
CA ALA A 148 2.13 -3.21 -13.16
C ALA A 148 0.86 -2.34 -13.19
N LYS A 149 0.82 -1.31 -14.05
CA LYS A 149 -0.39 -0.49 -14.24
C LYS A 149 -1.58 -1.27 -14.78
N ALA A 150 -1.35 -2.17 -15.73
CA ALA A 150 -2.41 -3.03 -16.26
C ALA A 150 -2.96 -3.97 -15.17
N ASP A 151 -2.09 -4.57 -14.37
CA ASP A 151 -2.46 -5.46 -13.26
C ASP A 151 -3.22 -4.70 -12.16
N ILE A 152 -2.77 -3.49 -11.82
CA ILE A 152 -3.48 -2.57 -10.92
C ILE A 152 -4.89 -2.30 -11.45
N LYS A 153 -5.00 -1.84 -12.71
CA LYS A 153 -6.30 -1.54 -13.34
C LYS A 153 -7.23 -2.77 -13.32
N ALA A 154 -6.73 -3.94 -13.70
CA ALA A 154 -7.50 -5.18 -13.73
C ALA A 154 -7.99 -5.60 -12.33
N ARG A 155 -7.14 -5.44 -11.32
CA ARG A 155 -7.48 -5.71 -9.91
C ARG A 155 -8.61 -4.80 -9.43
N PHE A 156 -8.54 -3.49 -9.69
CA PHE A 156 -9.59 -2.55 -9.27
C PHE A 156 -10.89 -2.74 -10.06
N ALA A 157 -10.82 -2.98 -11.37
CA ALA A 157 -12.01 -3.33 -12.15
C ALA A 157 -12.67 -4.62 -11.63
N SER A 158 -11.87 -5.61 -11.20
CA SER A 158 -12.39 -6.84 -10.60
C SER A 158 -13.03 -6.61 -9.23
N LYS A 159 -12.45 -5.74 -8.39
CA LYS A 159 -13.04 -5.33 -7.10
C LYS A 159 -14.40 -4.66 -7.29
N GLU A 160 -14.48 -3.72 -8.24
CA GLU A 160 -15.73 -3.03 -8.59
C GLU A 160 -16.82 -4.01 -9.03
N ARG A 161 -16.48 -4.97 -9.91
CA ARG A 161 -17.44 -6.02 -10.33
C ARG A 161 -17.91 -6.89 -9.17
N LYS A 162 -17.00 -7.29 -8.27
CA LYS A 162 -17.36 -8.09 -7.08
C LYS A 162 -18.28 -7.32 -6.12
N ALA A 163 -18.02 -6.03 -5.92
CA ALA A 163 -18.88 -5.17 -5.12
C ALA A 163 -20.30 -5.06 -5.72
N ALA A 164 -20.41 -4.96 -7.05
CA ALA A 164 -21.70 -4.94 -7.75
C ALA A 164 -22.45 -6.28 -7.63
N THR A 165 -21.78 -7.43 -7.82
CA THR A 165 -22.42 -8.75 -7.75
C THR A 165 -22.76 -9.19 -6.33
N GLY A 166 -21.98 -8.76 -5.33
CA GLY A 166 -22.23 -9.07 -3.92
C GLY A 166 -23.39 -8.27 -3.31
N SER A 167 -23.86 -7.23 -4.00
CA SER A 167 -25.02 -6.43 -3.57
C SER A 167 -26.38 -7.04 -3.96
N THR A 168 -26.39 -8.09 -4.79
CA THR A 168 -27.63 -8.68 -5.37
C THR A 168 -28.06 -10.00 -4.70
N SER A 169 -27.34 -10.49 -3.69
CA SER A 169 -27.80 -11.59 -2.85
C SER A 169 -28.58 -11.06 -1.64
N LYS A 170 -29.88 -10.81 -1.81
CA LYS A 170 -30.85 -10.78 -0.71
C LYS A 170 -32.20 -11.29 -1.21
#